data_AF-A0A519ZWM8-F1
#
_entry.id   AF-A0A519ZWM8-F1
#
_cell.length_a   1.000
_cell.length_b   1.000
_cell.length_c   1.000
_cell.angle_alpha   90.00
_cell.angle_beta   90.00
_cell.angle_gamma   90.00
#
_symmetry.space_group_name_H-M   'P 1'
#
loop_
_entity.id
_entity.type
_entity.pdbx_description
1 polymer ?
#
loop_
_entity_poly.entity_id
_entity_poly.type
_entity_poly.pdbx_seq_one_letter_code
_entity_poly.pdbx_strand_id
1 'polypeptide(L)'
;GVLASALTRDQIIAFVLAVVACFLVYTGFDSLASVVDGAPAYYISQLGIAAHYRDLSKGLIDSRDVLYFFTVVAVALLGTRLALRSRNW
;
A
#
# COMPACT_ATOMS: atom_id res chain seq x y z
N GLY A 1 2.45 -8.85 -1.82
CA GLY A 1 2.83 -10.22 -2.23
C GLY A 1 4.13 -10.67 -1.60
N VAL A 2 5.28 -10.22 -2.12
CA VAL A 2 6.61 -10.64 -1.65
C VAL A 2 6.81 -10.45 -0.14
N LEU A 3 6.39 -9.30 0.40
CA LEU A 3 6.40 -9.04 1.85
C LEU A 3 5.64 -10.09 2.65
N ALA A 4 4.41 -10.42 2.23
CA ALA A 4 3.57 -11.41 2.92
C ALA A 4 4.22 -12.81 2.91
N SER A 5 4.81 -13.21 1.78
CA SER A 5 5.58 -14.46 1.68
C SER A 5 6.85 -14.45 2.53
N ALA A 6 7.44 -13.28 2.80
CA ALA A 6 8.59 -13.17 3.68
C ALA A 6 8.19 -13.22 5.16
N LEU A 7 6.95 -12.90 5.52
CA LEU A 7 6.47 -12.88 6.91
C LEU A 7 6.06 -14.26 7.43
N THR A 8 5.62 -15.18 6.57
CA THR A 8 5.17 -16.52 6.99
C THR A 8 5.78 -17.62 6.11
N ARG A 9 5.94 -18.82 6.69
CA ARG A 9 6.41 -20.02 5.98
C ARG A 9 5.26 -20.79 5.31
N ASP A 10 4.03 -20.60 5.79
CA ASP A 10 2.84 -21.28 5.28
C ASP A 10 2.27 -20.56 4.04
N GLN A 11 2.25 -21.26 2.91
CA GLN A 11 1.81 -20.69 1.62
C GLN A 11 0.37 -20.17 1.65
N ILE A 12 -0.54 -20.89 2.31
CA ILE A 12 -1.95 -20.49 2.44
C ILE A 12 -2.06 -19.20 3.26
N ILE A 13 -1.35 -19.12 4.39
CA ILE A 13 -1.34 -17.93 5.24
C ILE A 13 -0.73 -16.76 4.48
N ALA A 14 0.37 -16.96 3.74
CA ALA A 14 1.01 -15.92 2.93
C ALA A 14 0.06 -15.34 1.89
N PHE A 15 -0.72 -16.20 1.23
CA PHE A 15 -1.71 -15.79 0.24
C PHE A 15 -2.82 -14.94 0.88
N VAL A 16 -3.43 -15.40 1.97
CA VAL A 16 -4.49 -14.66 2.67
C VAL A 16 -3.97 -13.31 3.15
N LEU A 17 -2.78 -13.27 3.77
CA LEU A 17 -2.13 -12.03 4.21
C LEU A 17 -1.89 -11.07 3.04
N ALA A 18 -1.44 -11.57 1.89
CA ALA A 18 -1.22 -10.75 0.71
C ALA A 18 -2.53 -10.13 0.21
N VAL A 19 -3.61 -10.91 0.11
CA VAL A 19 -4.91 -10.42 -0.38
C VAL A 19 -5.50 -9.39 0.58
N VAL A 20 -5.52 -9.68 1.89
CA VAL A 20 -6.06 -8.76 2.90
C VAL A 20 -5.24 -7.48 2.94
N ALA A 21 -3.90 -7.57 2.93
CA ALA A 21 -3.05 -6.39 2.91
C ALA A 21 -3.27 -5.54 1.64
N CYS A 22 -3.34 -6.16 0.46
CA CYS A 22 -3.64 -5.44 -0.79
C CYS A 22 -5.01 -4.76 -0.73
N PHE A 23 -6.03 -5.45 -0.22
CA PHE A 23 -7.36 -4.87 -0.05
C PHE A 23 -7.31 -3.65 0.88
N LEU A 24 -6.72 -3.78 2.07
CA LEU A 24 -6.63 -2.68 3.05
C LEU A 24 -5.85 -1.48 2.52
N VAL A 25 -4.74 -1.69 1.81
CA VAL A 25 -3.96 -0.57 1.26
C VAL A 25 -4.71 0.10 0.10
N TYR A 26 -5.49 -0.64 -0.69
CA TYR A 26 -6.25 -0.06 -1.80
C TYR A 26 -7.51 0.68 -1.33
N THR A 27 -8.33 0.06 -0.47
CA THR A 27 -9.65 0.60 -0.06
C THR A 27 -9.64 1.28 1.31
N GLY A 28 -8.70 0.97 2.19
CA GLY A 28 -8.72 1.42 3.58
C GLY A 28 -8.54 2.93 3.72
N PHE A 29 -7.62 3.52 2.95
CA PHE A 29 -7.41 4.97 2.97
C PHE A 29 -8.58 5.74 2.36
N ASP A 30 -9.19 5.23 1.29
CA ASP A 30 -10.37 5.85 0.67
C ASP A 30 -11.58 5.80 1.61
N SER A 31 -11.77 4.66 2.29
CA SER A 31 -12.82 4.50 3.30
C SER A 31 -12.61 5.45 4.50
N LEU A 32 -11.37 5.58 4.99
CA LEU A 32 -11.05 6.52 6.06
C LEU A 32 -11.27 7.99 5.64
N ALA A 33 -10.94 8.35 4.41
CA ALA A 33 -11.18 9.70 3.88
C ALA A 33 -12.68 10.02 3.79
N SER A 34 -13.55 9.01 3.58
CA SER A 34 -15.00 9.21 3.49
C SER A 34 -15.70 9.46 4.83
N VAL A 35 -15.04 9.10 5.95
CA VAL A 35 -15.61 9.23 7.31
C VAL A 35 -15.15 10.51 8.01
N VAL A 36 -14.12 11.17 7.48
CA VAL A 36 -13.53 12.39 8.04
C VAL A 36 -13.85 13.55 7.13
N ASP A 37 -14.32 14.68 7.68
CA ASP A 37 -14.62 15.88 6.92
C ASP A 37 -13.52 16.95 7.02
N GLY A 38 -13.41 17.79 5.99
CA GLY A 38 -12.55 18.97 5.97
C GLY A 38 -11.11 18.73 5.49
N ALA A 39 -10.18 19.58 5.93
CA ALA A 39 -8.77 19.50 5.53
C ALA A 39 -8.11 18.13 5.77
N PRO A 40 -8.40 17.38 6.85
CA PRO A 40 -7.82 16.05 7.07
C PRO A 40 -8.25 15.04 6.00
N ALA A 41 -9.48 15.14 5.51
CA ALA A 41 -10.01 14.26 4.47
C ALA A 41 -9.17 14.31 3.18
N TYR A 42 -8.74 15.52 2.80
CA TYR A 42 -7.88 15.73 1.64
C TYR A 42 -6.52 15.04 1.80
N TYR A 43 -5.85 15.20 2.95
CA TYR A 43 -4.56 14.56 3.19
C TYR A 43 -4.68 13.02 3.23
N ILE A 44 -5.75 12.49 3.81
CA ILE A 44 -5.99 11.03 3.86
C ILE A 44 -6.27 10.49 2.44
N SER A 45 -7.04 11.21 1.63
CA SER A 45 -7.30 10.82 0.23
C SER A 45 -6.01 10.80 -0.59
N GLN A 46 -5.11 11.77 -0.39
CA GLN A 46 -3.78 11.82 -1.00
C GLN A 46 -2.81 10.73 -0.48
N LEU A 47 -3.14 10.03 0.61
CA LEU A 47 -2.39 8.85 1.03
C LEU A 47 -2.94 7.55 0.43
N GLY A 48 -4.11 7.60 -0.22
CA GLY A 48 -4.77 6.43 -0.78
C GLY A 48 -4.34 6.12 -2.21
N ILE A 49 -4.05 4.82 -2.46
CA ILE A 49 -3.73 4.34 -3.81
C ILE A 49 -4.86 4.64 -4.80
N ALA A 50 -6.12 4.54 -4.37
CA ALA A 50 -7.28 4.71 -5.23
C ALA A 50 -7.38 6.12 -5.86
N ALA A 51 -6.96 7.17 -5.14
CA ALA A 51 -6.97 8.54 -5.64
C ALA A 51 -5.92 8.73 -6.75
N HIS A 52 -4.66 8.41 -6.45
CA HIS A 52 -3.55 8.44 -7.42
C HIS A 52 -3.82 7.54 -8.63
N TYR A 53 -4.42 6.37 -8.41
CA TYR A 53 -4.77 5.46 -9.50
C TYR A 53 -5.85 6.03 -10.43
N ARG A 54 -6.79 6.82 -9.91
CA ARG A 54 -7.84 7.46 -10.71
C ARG A 54 -7.28 8.53 -11.64
N ASP A 55 -6.30 9.31 -11.18
CA ASP A 55 -5.64 10.33 -11.98
C ASP A 55 -4.74 9.68 -13.05
N LEU A 56 -4.00 8.64 -12.66
CA LEU A 56 -3.22 7.83 -13.59
C LEU A 56 -4.09 7.18 -14.69
N SER A 57 -5.27 6.66 -14.32
CA SER A 57 -6.21 6.01 -15.26
C SER A 57 -6.77 6.97 -16.29
N LYS A 58 -6.79 8.28 -16.00
CA LYS A 58 -7.20 9.33 -16.94
C LYS A 58 -6.06 9.79 -17.84
N GLY A 59 -4.85 9.22 -17.67
CA GLY A 59 -3.65 9.63 -18.39
C GLY A 59 -3.01 10.91 -17.85
N LEU A 60 -3.45 11.41 -16.69
CA LEU A 60 -2.80 12.51 -15.98
C LEU A 60 -1.74 11.91 -15.07
N ILE A 61 -0.51 11.81 -15.57
CA ILE A 61 0.63 11.32 -14.79
C ILE A 61 1.38 12.54 -14.26
N ASP A 62 1.15 12.93 -13.01
CA ASP A 62 2.02 13.89 -12.32
C ASP A 62 3.20 13.14 -11.66
N SER A 63 4.31 13.83 -11.51
CA SER A 63 5.47 13.42 -10.71
C SER A 63 5.10 12.97 -9.29
N ARG A 64 4.05 13.54 -8.70
CA ARG A 64 3.49 13.17 -7.39
C ARG A 64 2.98 11.74 -7.34
N ASP A 65 2.22 11.31 -8.36
CA ASP A 65 1.67 9.96 -8.42
C ASP A 65 2.80 8.94 -8.57
N VAL A 66 3.76 9.24 -9.43
CA VAL A 66 4.94 8.39 -9.65
C VAL A 66 5.76 8.24 -8.37
N LEU A 67 6.06 9.35 -7.70
CA LEU A 67 6.80 9.34 -6.44
C LEU A 67 6.05 8.55 -5.36
N TYR A 68 4.74 8.71 -5.28
CA TYR A 68 3.89 7.95 -4.35
C TYR A 68 4.01 6.44 -4.62
N PHE A 69 3.84 5.97 -5.85
CA PHE A 69 3.99 4.53 -6.16
C PHE A 69 5.39 4.01 -5.87
N PHE A 70 6.44 4.77 -6.19
CA PHE A 70 7.82 4.39 -5.85
C PHE A 70 8.04 4.29 -4.33
N THR A 71 7.48 5.21 -3.55
CA THR A 71 7.59 5.14 -2.08
C THR A 71 6.86 3.92 -1.52
N VAL A 72 5.66 3.60 -2.01
CA VAL A 72 4.92 2.40 -1.60
C VAL A 72 5.71 1.12 -1.94
N VAL A 73 6.31 1.05 -3.13
CA VAL A 73 7.18 -0.07 -3.53
C VAL A 73 8.40 -0.16 -2.61
N ALA A 74 9.07 0.96 -2.34
CA ALA A 74 10.24 0.99 -1.47
C ALA A 74 9.91 0.53 -0.04
N VAL A 75 8.78 0.98 0.53
CA VAL A 75 8.32 0.55 1.85
C VAL A 75 8.06 -0.96 1.89
N ALA A 76 7.37 -1.51 0.88
CA ALA A 76 7.11 -2.95 0.80
C ALA A 76 8.39 -3.78 0.69
N LEU A 77 9.38 -3.31 -0.09
CA LEU A 77 10.68 -3.97 -0.24
C LEU A 77 11.54 -3.87 1.03
N LEU A 78 11.56 -2.70 1.69
CA LEU A 78 12.25 -2.53 2.97
C LEU A 78 11.64 -3.41 4.07
N GLY A 79 10.31 -3.49 4.13
CA GLY A 79 9.62 -4.42 5.02
C GLY A 79 10.00 -5.87 4.74
N THR A 80 10.13 -6.24 3.46
CA THR A 80 10.54 -7.59 3.05
C THR A 80 11.95 -7.88 3.54
N ARG A 81 12.88 -6.94 3.34
CA ARG A 81 14.26 -7.04 3.81
C ARG A 81 14.34 -7.19 5.33
N LEU A 82 13.53 -6.42 6.07
CA LEU A 82 13.48 -6.51 7.53
C LEU A 82 12.96 -7.87 8.00
N ALA A 83 11.87 -8.37 7.39
CA ALA A 83 11.30 -9.67 7.69
C ALA A 83 12.30 -10.82 7.43
N LEU A 84 13.06 -10.75 6.33
CA LEU A 84 14.09 -11.72 6.01
C LEU A 84 15.28 -11.64 6.99
N ARG A 85 15.70 -10.42 7.38
CA ARG A 85 16.81 -10.23 8.32
C ARG A 85 16.48 -10.73 9.72
N SER A 86 15.26 -10.49 10.20
CA SER A 86 14.78 -10.96 11.50
C SER A 86 14.83 -12.49 11.64
N ARG A 87 14.66 -13.22 10.53
CA ARG A 87 14.67 -14.68 10.53
C ARG A 87 16.07 -15.32 10.56
N ASN A 88 17.12 -14.52 10.33
CA ASN A 88 18.52 -14.95 10.36
C ASN A 88 19.24 -14.57 11.68
N TRP A 89 18.49 -14.14 12.70
CA TRP A 89 18.95 -13.93 14.07
C TRP A 89 18.37 -15.00 14.99
#